data_AF-A0AAJ0S8C5-F1
#
_entry.id   AF-A0AAJ0S8C5-F1
#
_cell.length_a   1.000
_cell.length_b   1.000
_cell.length_c   1.000
_cell.angle_alpha   90.00
_cell.angle_beta   90.00
_cell.angle_gamma   90.00
#
_symmetry.space_group_name_H-M   'P 1'
#
loop_
_entity.id
_entity.type
_entity.pdbx_description
1 polymer ?
#
loop_
_entity_poly.entity_id
_entity_poly.type
_entity_poly.pdbx_seq_one_letter_code
_entity_poly.pdbx_strand_id
1 'polypeptide(L)'
;METIVIKRDKRLRSQNRTISMSGLLIFLPISIAVINLSIFLAAFLGIIGLLYFFSLIRDSRLKQQPNEIIFSDQDVFFNAIGTFAWNDINAFEVKRRISHNEYNEKSTSIYLHIFLENRKSFYFPIDLLEKNEKEIVALFIKYKPGFLQLH
;
A
#
# COMPACT_ATOMS: atom_id res chain seq x y z
N MET A 1 75.45 -25.07 -33.55
CA MET A 1 74.25 -24.46 -34.17
C MET A 1 73.20 -25.56 -34.21
N GLU A 2 72.21 -25.50 -33.31
CA GLU A 2 71.19 -26.55 -33.19
C GLU A 2 70.04 -26.29 -34.16
N THR A 3 69.78 -27.24 -35.05
CA THR A 3 68.70 -27.14 -36.03
C THR A 3 67.39 -27.59 -35.36
N ILE A 4 66.52 -26.63 -35.06
CA ILE A 4 65.17 -26.91 -34.55
C ILE A 4 64.36 -27.56 -35.68
N VAL A 5 64.06 -28.85 -35.56
CA VAL A 5 63.22 -29.57 -36.54
C VAL A 5 61.75 -29.42 -36.14
N ILE A 6 61.04 -28.50 -36.80
CA ILE A 6 59.60 -28.31 -36.62
C ILE A 6 58.86 -29.42 -37.37
N LYS A 7 58.37 -30.44 -36.65
CA LYS A 7 57.50 -31.49 -37.20
C LYS A 7 56.04 -31.13 -37.01
N ARG A 8 55.25 -31.22 -38.09
CA ARG A 8 53.80 -30.96 -38.08
C ARG A 8 53.07 -32.19 -37.53
N ASP A 9 52.83 -32.22 -36.22
CA ASP A 9 52.09 -33.31 -35.59
C ASP A 9 50.57 -33.16 -35.84
N LYS A 10 49.97 -34.12 -36.54
CA LYS A 10 48.53 -34.15 -36.84
C LYS A 10 47.67 -34.37 -35.60
N ARG A 11 48.24 -34.86 -34.49
CA ARG A 11 47.50 -35.14 -33.23
C ARG A 11 46.98 -33.86 -32.57
N LEU A 12 47.76 -32.77 -32.61
CA LEU A 12 47.40 -31.46 -32.04
C LEU A 12 46.16 -30.84 -32.69
N ARG A 13 45.93 -31.08 -33.99
CA ARG A 13 44.74 -30.57 -34.69
C ARG A 13 43.44 -31.22 -34.21
N SER A 14 43.49 -32.49 -33.81
CA SER A 14 42.31 -33.19 -33.27
C SER A 14 41.98 -32.72 -31.85
N GLN A 15 43.00 -32.52 -31.01
CA GLN A 15 42.84 -32.06 -29.63
C GLN A 15 42.18 -30.67 -29.56
N ASN A 16 42.61 -29.74 -30.43
CA ASN A 16 42.06 -28.38 -30.46
C ASN A 16 40.58 -28.36 -30.92
N ARG A 17 40.19 -29.27 -31.82
CA ARG A 17 38.82 -29.37 -32.33
C ARG A 17 37.87 -29.99 -31.29
N THR A 18 38.34 -30.98 -30.54
CA THR A 18 37.55 -31.63 -29.49
C THR A 18 37.36 -30.73 -28.27
N ILE A 19 38.40 -30.03 -27.84
CA ILE A 19 38.34 -29.09 -26.69
C ILE A 19 37.42 -27.89 -27.00
N SER A 20 37.42 -27.43 -28.26
CA SER A 20 36.52 -26.36 -28.72
C SER A 20 35.03 -26.77 -28.71
N MET A 21 34.70 -28.00 -29.09
CA MET A 21 33.31 -28.44 -29.23
C MET A 21 32.68 -28.83 -27.89
N SER A 22 33.44 -29.47 -27.00
CA SER A 22 32.97 -29.86 -25.67
C SER A 22 32.74 -28.65 -24.76
N GLY A 23 33.62 -27.63 -24.82
CA GLY A 23 33.38 -26.36 -24.14
C GLY A 23 32.08 -25.70 -24.62
N LEU A 24 31.84 -25.67 -25.93
CA LEU A 24 30.64 -25.04 -26.50
C LEU A 24 29.35 -25.74 -26.04
N LEU A 25 29.34 -27.07 -25.95
CA LEU A 25 28.19 -27.85 -25.46
C LEU A 25 27.87 -27.60 -23.98
N ILE A 26 28.84 -27.19 -23.17
CA ILE A 26 28.65 -26.91 -21.74
C ILE A 26 28.32 -25.43 -21.51
N PHE A 27 29.01 -24.50 -22.18
CA PHE A 27 28.80 -23.07 -21.99
C PHE A 27 27.45 -22.59 -22.54
N LEU A 28 27.01 -23.10 -23.69
CA LEU A 28 25.76 -22.66 -24.32
C LEU A 28 24.52 -22.86 -23.41
N PRO A 29 24.25 -24.05 -22.84
CA PRO A 29 23.09 -24.24 -21.97
C PRO A 29 23.20 -23.46 -20.65
N ILE A 30 24.39 -23.31 -20.09
CA ILE A 30 24.61 -22.52 -18.88
C ILE A 30 24.30 -21.03 -19.15
N SER A 31 24.79 -20.49 -20.26
CA SER A 31 24.49 -19.11 -20.66
C SER A 31 23.00 -18.89 -20.88
N ILE A 32 22.29 -19.83 -21.53
CA ILE A 32 20.83 -19.74 -21.72
C ILE A 32 20.10 -19.77 -20.36
N ALA A 33 20.52 -20.63 -19.44
CA ALA A 33 19.93 -20.72 -18.10
C ALA A 33 20.12 -19.41 -17.30
N VAL A 34 21.32 -18.81 -17.35
CA VAL A 34 21.62 -17.53 -16.68
C VAL A 34 20.82 -16.38 -17.30
N ILE A 35 20.68 -16.34 -18.63
CA ILE A 35 19.87 -15.32 -19.32
C ILE A 35 18.40 -15.46 -18.90
N ASN A 36 17.85 -16.68 -18.91
CA ASN A 36 16.46 -16.93 -18.51
C ASN A 36 16.23 -16.59 -17.04
N LEU A 37 17.17 -16.91 -16.15
CA LEU A 37 17.09 -16.54 -14.74
C LEU A 37 17.10 -15.02 -14.56
N SER A 38 17.92 -14.31 -15.33
CA SER A 38 18.02 -12.85 -15.27
C SER A 38 16.74 -12.19 -15.79
N ILE A 39 16.16 -12.71 -16.87
CA ILE A 39 14.86 -12.25 -17.41
C ILE A 39 13.75 -12.51 -16.38
N PHE A 40 13.72 -13.69 -15.77
CA PHE A 40 12.76 -14.02 -14.74
C PHE A 40 12.86 -13.09 -13.54
N LEU A 41 14.08 -12.84 -13.05
CA LEU A 41 14.33 -11.95 -11.92
C LEU A 41 13.92 -10.51 -12.24
N ALA A 42 14.24 -10.02 -13.44
CA ALA A 42 13.84 -8.69 -13.89
C ALA A 42 12.31 -8.55 -13.98
N ALA A 43 11.63 -9.57 -14.52
CA ALA A 43 10.17 -9.58 -14.57
C ALA A 43 9.55 -9.63 -13.16
N PHE A 44 10.09 -10.46 -12.26
CA PHE A 44 9.61 -10.59 -10.89
C PHE A 44 9.78 -9.27 -10.10
N LEU A 45 10.96 -8.65 -10.18
CA LEU A 45 11.21 -7.34 -9.57
C LEU A 45 10.33 -6.25 -10.19
N GLY A 46 10.11 -6.30 -11.51
CA GLY A 46 9.20 -5.40 -12.21
C GLY A 46 7.77 -5.51 -11.69
N ILE A 47 7.25 -6.73 -11.49
CA ILE A 47 5.91 -6.96 -10.92
C ILE A 47 5.83 -6.43 -9.49
N ILE A 48 6.82 -6.69 -8.64
CA ILE A 48 6.85 -6.17 -7.27
C ILE A 48 6.87 -4.64 -7.27
N GLY A 49 7.70 -4.02 -8.10
CA GLY A 49 7.76 -2.56 -8.25
C GLY A 49 6.42 -1.97 -8.72
N LEU A 50 5.76 -2.64 -9.67
CA LEU A 50 4.44 -2.24 -10.16
C LEU A 50 3.38 -2.32 -9.05
N LEU A 51 3.37 -3.41 -8.27
CA LEU A 51 2.47 -3.58 -7.12
C LEU A 51 2.69 -2.50 -6.07
N TYR A 52 3.95 -2.18 -5.77
CA TYR A 52 4.30 -1.11 -4.83
C TYR A 52 3.84 0.27 -5.32
N PHE A 53 4.02 0.56 -6.61
CA PHE A 53 3.55 1.79 -7.24
C PHE A 53 2.02 1.91 -7.19
N PHE A 54 1.30 0.83 -7.51
CA PHE A 54 -0.17 0.82 -7.37
C PHE A 54 -0.62 0.96 -5.92
N SER A 55 0.10 0.39 -4.95
CA SER A 55 -0.19 0.60 -3.52
C SER A 55 -0.04 2.06 -3.13
N LEU A 56 1.06 2.71 -3.54
CA LEU A 56 1.28 4.14 -3.28
C LEU A 56 0.21 5.03 -3.92
N ILE A 57 -0.22 4.74 -5.16
CA ILE A 57 -1.32 5.47 -5.80
C ILE A 57 -2.63 5.25 -5.04
N ARG A 58 -2.91 4.03 -4.59
CA ARG A 58 -4.12 3.73 -3.81
C ARG A 58 -4.13 4.47 -2.48
N ASP A 59 -3.01 4.44 -1.75
CA ASP A 59 -2.89 5.08 -0.45
C ASP A 59 -2.93 6.61 -0.57
N SER A 60 -2.38 7.19 -1.65
CA SER A 60 -2.49 8.62 -1.92
C SER A 60 -3.91 9.04 -2.34
N ARG A 61 -4.63 8.24 -3.14
CA ARG A 61 -6.04 8.50 -3.47
C ARG A 61 -6.95 8.39 -2.26
N LEU A 62 -6.73 7.42 -1.37
CA LEU A 62 -7.48 7.29 -0.11
C LEU A 62 -7.23 8.48 0.84
N LYS A 63 -6.02 9.05 0.83
CA LYS A 63 -5.73 10.30 1.56
C LYS A 63 -6.39 11.55 0.96
N GLN A 64 -6.81 11.51 -0.31
CA GLN A 64 -7.38 12.66 -1.02
C GLN A 64 -8.91 12.71 -1.00
N GLN A 65 -9.61 11.65 -0.58
CA GLN A 65 -11.04 11.76 -0.38
C GLN A 65 -11.30 12.59 0.88
N PRO A 66 -12.03 13.72 0.77
CA PRO A 66 -12.42 14.46 1.95
C PRO A 66 -13.26 13.55 2.85
N ASN A 67 -13.03 13.65 4.15
CA ASN A 67 -13.93 13.05 5.11
C ASN A 67 -15.29 13.71 4.94
N GLU A 68 -16.31 12.94 4.63
CA GLU A 68 -17.68 13.44 4.46
C GLU A 68 -18.61 12.67 5.39
N ILE A 69 -19.56 13.40 5.97
CA ILE A 69 -20.69 12.85 6.72
C ILE A 69 -21.96 13.27 5.99
N ILE A 70 -22.71 12.31 5.48
CA ILE A 70 -23.97 12.55 4.80
C ILE A 70 -25.09 12.11 5.73
N PHE A 71 -25.97 13.04 6.06
CA PHE A 71 -27.14 12.81 6.91
C PHE A 71 -28.34 12.55 6.02
N SER A 72 -29.00 11.41 6.23
CA SER A 72 -30.31 11.07 5.68
C SER A 72 -31.34 11.02 6.82
N ASP A 73 -32.62 10.95 6.48
CA ASP A 73 -33.70 10.89 7.48
C ASP A 73 -33.64 9.61 8.33
N GLN A 74 -33.15 8.50 7.77
CA GLN A 74 -33.11 7.19 8.43
C GLN A 74 -31.68 6.75 8.79
N ASP A 75 -30.69 7.23 8.05
CA ASP A 75 -29.31 6.76 8.11
C ASP A 75 -28.32 7.92 8.13
N VAL A 76 -27.10 7.62 8.56
CA VAL A 76 -25.94 8.49 8.40
C VAL A 76 -24.80 7.72 7.75
N PHE A 77 -24.16 8.36 6.78
CA PHE A 77 -23.03 7.80 6.05
C PHE A 77 -21.75 8.52 6.41
N PHE A 78 -20.72 7.75 6.72
CA PHE A 78 -19.36 8.21 6.96
C PHE A 78 -18.47 7.65 5.85
N ASN A 79 -17.94 8.51 4.98
CA ASN A 79 -17.24 8.10 3.75
C ASN A 79 -16.10 7.07 3.98
N ALA A 80 -15.38 7.18 5.10
CA ALA A 80 -14.28 6.29 5.46
C ALA A 80 -14.67 5.03 6.26
N ILE A 81 -15.95 4.88 6.65
CA ILE A 81 -16.40 3.83 7.59
C ILE A 81 -17.59 3.05 7.03
N GLY A 82 -18.61 3.73 6.52
CA GLY A 82 -19.83 3.13 5.97
C GLY A 82 -21.11 3.83 6.43
N THR A 83 -22.25 3.21 6.08
CA THR A 83 -23.59 3.69 6.42
C THR A 83 -24.10 3.01 7.68
N PHE A 84 -24.77 3.78 8.55
CA PHE A 84 -25.38 3.30 9.79
C PHE A 84 -26.78 3.87 9.93
N ALA A 85 -27.74 3.04 10.34
CA ALA A 85 -29.07 3.51 10.69
C ALA A 85 -28.99 4.37 11.95
N TRP A 86 -29.81 5.43 12.02
CA TRP A 86 -29.88 6.28 13.21
C TRP A 86 -30.19 5.47 14.46
N ASN A 87 -31.04 4.45 14.35
CA ASN A 87 -31.42 3.57 15.46
C ASN A 87 -30.21 2.79 16.01
N ASP A 88 -29.24 2.43 15.16
CA ASP A 88 -28.04 1.70 15.59
C ASP A 88 -27.07 2.59 16.38
N ILE A 89 -27.18 3.91 16.25
CA ILE A 89 -26.30 4.86 16.91
C ILE A 89 -26.91 5.30 18.23
N ASN A 90 -26.33 4.88 19.35
CA ASN A 90 -26.85 5.17 20.67
C ASN A 90 -26.49 6.60 21.13
N ALA A 91 -25.20 6.95 21.01
CA ALA A 91 -24.68 8.25 21.43
C ALA A 91 -23.43 8.65 20.65
N PHE A 92 -22.95 9.87 20.85
CA PHE A 92 -21.67 10.33 20.32
C PHE A 92 -20.93 11.23 21.29
N GLU A 93 -19.63 11.34 21.14
CA GLU A 93 -18.75 12.20 21.93
C GLU A 93 -17.72 12.86 21.00
N VAL A 94 -17.35 14.11 21.26
CA VAL A 94 -16.26 14.77 20.53
C VAL A 94 -15.00 14.70 21.36
N LYS A 95 -13.98 13.98 20.86
CA LYS A 95 -12.69 13.83 21.53
C LYS A 95 -11.59 14.60 20.81
N ARG A 96 -10.85 15.39 21.58
CA ARG A 96 -9.62 16.04 21.12
C ARG A 96 -8.43 15.23 21.57
N ARG A 97 -7.64 14.74 20.63
CA ARG A 97 -6.38 14.04 20.88
C ARG A 97 -5.23 14.92 20.47
N ILE A 98 -4.32 15.15 21.41
CA ILE A 98 -3.03 15.78 21.14
C ILE A 98 -2.06 14.66 20.81
N SER A 99 -1.42 14.75 19.65
CA SER A 99 -0.37 13.83 19.21
C SER A 99 0.89 14.61 18.84
N HIS A 100 2.03 13.92 18.89
CA HIS A 100 3.31 14.46 18.44
C HIS A 100 3.75 13.61 17.25
N ASN A 101 4.20 14.26 16.17
CA ASN A 101 4.78 13.55 15.03
C ASN A 101 6.24 13.12 15.33
N GLU A 102 6.89 12.45 14.38
CA GLU A 102 8.30 12.03 14.49
C GLU A 102 9.28 13.19 14.71
N TYR A 103 8.87 14.42 14.38
CA TYR A 103 9.63 15.66 14.59
C TYR A 103 9.23 16.39 15.88
N ASN A 104 8.43 15.75 16.73
CA ASN A 104 7.92 16.27 17.99
C ASN A 104 7.03 17.54 17.84
N GLU A 105 6.49 17.77 16.64
CA GLU A 105 5.54 18.84 16.41
C GLU A 105 4.17 18.43 16.94
N LYS A 106 3.54 19.36 17.67
CA LYS A 106 2.23 19.15 18.28
C LYS A 106 1.15 19.24 17.20
N SER A 107 0.48 18.12 16.95
CA SER A 107 -0.73 18.08 16.13
C SER A 107 -1.94 17.81 17.03
N THR A 108 -2.93 18.68 16.96
CA THR A 108 -4.21 18.48 17.65
C THR A 108 -5.20 17.96 16.65
N SER A 109 -5.75 16.79 16.91
CA SER A 109 -6.78 16.19 16.08
C SER A 109 -8.07 15.98 16.88
N ILE A 110 -9.19 16.36 16.30
CA ILE A 110 -10.55 16.28 16.80
C ILE A 110 -11.26 15.15 16.05
N TYR A 111 -11.82 14.23 16.84
CA TYR A 111 -12.53 13.07 16.37
C TYR A 111 -13.95 13.05 16.94
N LEU A 112 -14.87 12.58 16.13
CA LEU A 112 -16.20 12.18 16.55
C LEU A 112 -16.16 10.69 16.93
N HIS A 113 -16.36 10.39 18.19
CA HIS A 113 -16.51 9.03 18.69
C HIS A 113 -17.99 8.64 18.63
N ILE A 114 -18.32 7.68 17.79
CA ILE A 114 -19.69 7.19 17.60
C ILE A 114 -19.88 5.88 18.39
N PHE A 115 -20.88 5.86 19.28
CA PHE A 115 -21.27 4.70 20.05
C PHE A 115 -22.44 4.00 19.36
N LEU A 116 -22.24 2.73 19.02
CA LEU A 116 -23.26 1.88 18.42
C LEU A 116 -23.89 0.98 19.49
N GLU A 117 -25.18 0.67 19.38
CA GLU A 117 -25.92 -0.11 20.38
C GLU A 117 -25.44 -1.58 20.44
N ASN A 118 -25.23 -2.20 19.28
CA ASN A 118 -24.91 -3.64 19.18
C ASN A 118 -23.56 -3.93 18.47
N ARG A 119 -22.68 -2.93 18.37
CA ARG A 119 -21.41 -3.03 17.62
C ARG A 119 -20.29 -2.27 18.29
N LYS A 120 -19.05 -2.52 17.86
CA LYS A 120 -17.89 -1.74 18.30
C LYS A 120 -18.07 -0.27 17.89
N SER A 121 -17.88 0.63 18.85
CA SER A 121 -17.79 2.06 18.60
C SER A 121 -16.62 2.39 17.67
N PHE A 122 -16.70 3.50 16.95
CA PHE A 122 -15.64 3.94 16.04
C PHE A 122 -15.33 5.43 16.18
N TYR A 123 -14.16 5.82 15.69
CA TYR A 123 -13.72 7.21 15.66
C TYR A 123 -13.69 7.71 14.23
N PHE A 124 -14.32 8.86 13.98
CA PHE A 124 -14.31 9.54 12.69
C PHE A 124 -13.58 10.88 12.80
N PRO A 125 -12.54 11.16 11.99
CA PRO A 125 -11.81 12.43 12.07
C PRO A 125 -12.68 13.56 11.54
N ILE A 126 -12.92 14.59 12.36
CA ILE A 126 -13.72 15.75 11.96
C ILE A 126 -12.90 17.01 11.68
N ASP A 127 -11.59 17.00 11.98
CA ASP A 127 -10.67 18.10 11.63
C ASP A 127 -10.63 18.43 10.14
N LEU A 128 -10.94 17.44 9.32
CA LEU A 128 -10.88 17.51 7.87
C LEU A 128 -12.24 17.91 7.25
N LEU A 129 -13.27 18.12 8.06
CA LEU A 129 -14.55 18.62 7.60
C LEU A 129 -14.48 20.15 7.49
N GLU A 130 -15.13 20.71 6.47
CA GLU A 130 -15.26 22.18 6.31
C GLU A 130 -16.09 22.81 7.44
N LYS A 131 -16.87 22.01 8.17
CA LYS A 131 -17.78 22.45 9.23
C LYS A 131 -17.12 22.44 10.60
N ASN A 132 -17.44 23.45 11.40
CA ASN A 132 -16.99 23.54 12.79
C ASN A 132 -17.66 22.46 13.67
N GLU A 133 -17.01 22.07 14.77
CA GLU A 133 -17.48 21.08 15.75
C GLU A 133 -18.94 21.32 16.16
N LYS A 134 -19.28 22.58 16.48
CA LYS A 134 -20.64 22.96 16.90
C LYS A 134 -21.68 22.75 15.79
N GLU A 135 -21.32 22.98 14.53
CA GLU A 135 -22.24 22.73 13.42
C GLU A 135 -22.46 21.24 13.21
N ILE A 136 -21.42 20.43 13.33
CA ILE A 136 -21.51 18.98 13.22
C ILE A 136 -22.43 18.43 14.32
N VAL A 137 -22.21 18.83 15.58
CA VAL A 137 -23.07 18.49 16.72
C VAL A 137 -24.52 18.89 16.45
N ALA A 138 -24.76 20.11 15.97
CA ALA A 138 -26.10 20.61 15.66
C ALA A 138 -26.78 19.79 14.56
N LEU A 139 -26.04 19.33 13.54
CA LEU A 139 -26.57 18.45 12.49
C LEU A 139 -26.98 17.09 13.07
N PHE A 140 -26.16 16.48 13.93
CA PHE A 140 -26.51 15.22 14.60
C PHE A 140 -27.79 15.34 15.43
N ILE A 141 -27.96 16.44 16.18
CA ILE A 141 -29.18 16.71 16.96
C ILE A 141 -30.38 16.97 16.04
N LYS A 142 -30.18 17.70 14.94
CA LYS A 142 -31.24 18.04 13.98
C LYS A 142 -31.83 16.81 13.30
N TYR A 143 -30.98 15.90 12.84
CA TYR A 143 -31.41 14.70 12.09
C TYR A 143 -31.84 13.54 13.01
N LYS A 144 -31.39 13.51 14.26
CA LYS A 144 -31.90 12.57 15.27
C LYS A 144 -32.31 13.34 16.55
N PRO A 145 -33.53 13.90 16.61
CA PRO A 145 -34.04 14.55 17.80
C PRO A 145 -34.02 13.61 19.01
N GLY A 146 -33.44 14.04 20.13
CA GLY A 146 -33.25 13.21 21.32
C GLY A 146 -31.95 12.39 21.34
N PHE A 147 -31.10 12.53 20.32
CA PHE A 147 -29.77 11.93 20.31
C PHE A 147 -28.85 12.56 21.36
N LEU A 148 -28.24 11.73 22.20
CA LEU A 148 -27.45 12.17 23.36
C LEU A 148 -26.00 12.41 22.97
N GLN A 149 -25.53 13.63 23.23
CA GLN A 149 -24.10 13.94 23.26
C GLN A 149 -23.55 13.58 24.64
N LEU A 150 -22.58 12.67 24.68
CA LEU A 150 -21.81 12.35 25.88
C LEU A 150 -20.71 13.41 26.06
N HIS A 151 -20.43 13.75 27.32
CA HIS A 151 -19.66 14.93 27.69
C HIS A 151 -18.18 14.66 27.91
#